data_AF-A0A8C8FU10-F1
#
_entry.id   AF-A0A8C8FU10-F1
#
_cell.length_a   1.000
_cell.length_b   1.000
_cell.length_c   1.000
_cell.angle_alpha   90.00
_cell.angle_beta   90.00
_cell.angle_gamma   90.00
#
_symmetry.space_group_name_H-M   'P 1'
#
loop_
_entity.id
_entity.type
_entity.pdbx_description
1 polymer ?
#
loop_
_entity_poly.entity_id
_entity_poly.type
_entity_poly.pdbx_seq_one_letter_code
_entity_poly.pdbx_strand_id
1 'polypeptide(L)'
;MQWPHEISLLSQHCNATTPPPFVMSLLTPPVGACPDTRSSIQLRLGCCSRGRKALTLQCTEIIMGNAQDKPSGSGGAKTDQATPGFRRRSRAGSTEKPKAGKGPPEKGSMANGATQGDRNQSKDIPPDTSYLDAPAGALPPHLGRLKNEGNHLFKKGQFADAVEKYSAAIDGCCDAGIESGEDLCILYSNRAACYLKDGSNTECIQDCTRALDLQPFSLKPLLRRATAYESMERYRQAYVDFKTVLQIDIGVQAAHDSVHRITKQLIEQDGPDWRQKLPEIPLVPLSAQQHHRQKDPSAELVQAREAKKAEARFASLKTEGNEHVRKSQFHDGLEKYSECLKIKPDECSCFTNRAICYLRLGCFEEARQDCDSALKLEPTNKKAFYRRALAFKGLQDYLSSSSDLQEVLQLDPNVHEAEQELETVTGLLRQSLMDGAQLTPRVDTQRTPRV
;
A
#
# COMPACT_ATOMS: atom_id res chain seq x y z
N MET A 1 52.99 14.61 -20.94
CA MET A 1 53.90 13.70 -21.65
C MET A 1 53.62 12.28 -21.17
N GLN A 2 53.43 11.38 -22.13
CA GLN A 2 52.95 9.99 -22.03
C GLN A 2 53.83 9.08 -21.17
N TRP A 3 53.25 7.97 -20.69
CA TRP A 3 53.69 6.56 -20.87
C TRP A 3 52.48 5.62 -20.53
N PRO A 4 52.42 4.37 -21.03
CA PRO A 4 51.33 3.88 -21.89
C PRO A 4 50.68 2.54 -21.47
N HIS A 5 49.79 2.06 -22.34
CA HIS A 5 49.07 0.77 -22.41
C HIS A 5 49.90 -0.50 -22.11
N GLU A 6 49.25 -1.50 -21.50
CA GLU A 6 49.28 -2.90 -21.98
C GLU A 6 48.10 -3.73 -21.44
N ILE A 7 47.35 -4.33 -22.37
CA ILE A 7 46.42 -5.44 -22.17
C ILE A 7 47.00 -6.59 -23.00
N SER A 8 47.28 -7.76 -22.41
CA SER A 8 47.16 -9.05 -23.12
C SER A 8 47.26 -10.28 -22.20
N LEU A 9 46.20 -11.09 -22.27
CA LEU A 9 46.17 -12.56 -22.39
C LEU A 9 47.11 -13.43 -21.54
N LEU A 10 46.51 -14.20 -20.62
CA LEU A 10 46.97 -15.53 -20.25
C LEU A 10 45.84 -16.55 -20.45
N SER A 11 46.01 -17.34 -21.50
CA SER A 11 45.18 -18.47 -21.91
C SER A 11 45.80 -19.77 -21.39
N GLN A 12 44.91 -20.64 -20.89
CA GLN A 12 44.97 -22.12 -20.93
C GLN A 12 46.14 -22.83 -20.24
N HIS A 13 45.82 -23.69 -19.28
CA HIS A 13 46.16 -25.13 -19.26
C HIS A 13 45.08 -25.86 -18.43
N CYS A 14 44.04 -26.36 -19.10
CA CYS A 14 43.11 -27.34 -18.54
C CYS A 14 43.64 -28.74 -18.89
N ASN A 15 44.04 -29.52 -17.88
CA ASN A 15 44.25 -30.95 -18.03
C ASN A 15 43.17 -31.72 -17.27
N ALA A 16 42.56 -32.64 -18.00
CA ALA A 16 41.49 -33.53 -17.58
C ALA A 16 41.93 -34.51 -16.50
N THR A 17 41.03 -34.82 -15.55
CA THR A 17 41.01 -36.14 -14.91
C THR A 17 39.59 -36.51 -14.54
N THR A 18 39.22 -37.71 -14.97
CA THR A 18 37.93 -38.40 -14.91
C THR A 18 37.47 -38.81 -13.50
N PRO A 19 36.17 -39.07 -13.28
CA PRO A 19 35.62 -39.58 -12.03
C PRO A 19 35.53 -41.12 -12.03
N PRO A 20 35.55 -41.78 -10.85
CA PRO A 20 34.86 -43.07 -10.72
C PRO A 20 34.18 -43.27 -9.34
N PRO A 21 33.46 -44.37 -9.09
CA PRO A 21 32.26 -44.79 -9.81
C PRO A 21 31.10 -45.14 -8.85
N PHE A 22 29.93 -45.37 -9.46
CA PHE A 22 28.74 -45.99 -8.88
C PHE A 22 29.04 -47.29 -8.12
N VAL A 23 28.37 -47.49 -6.97
CA VAL A 23 28.14 -48.81 -6.38
C VAL A 23 26.63 -48.99 -6.16
N MET A 24 26.03 -49.90 -6.92
CA MET A 24 24.75 -50.52 -6.60
C MET A 24 24.96 -51.53 -5.46
N SER A 25 24.07 -51.53 -4.46
CA SER A 25 23.68 -52.80 -3.86
C SER A 25 22.26 -52.75 -3.29
N LEU A 26 21.56 -53.84 -3.59
CA LEU A 26 20.18 -54.16 -3.27
C LEU A 26 20.06 -54.58 -1.80
N LEU A 27 18.95 -54.25 -1.14
CA LEU A 27 18.26 -55.15 -0.22
C LEU A 27 16.83 -54.66 0.04
N THR A 28 15.92 -55.62 -0.08
CA THR A 28 14.46 -55.61 0.02
C THR A 28 13.97 -55.55 1.49
N PRO A 29 12.64 -55.35 1.72
CA PRO A 29 12.10 -54.77 2.96
C PRO A 29 11.54 -55.82 3.94
N PRO A 30 11.09 -55.43 5.15
CA PRO A 30 10.06 -56.16 5.86
C PRO A 30 8.67 -55.53 5.69
N VAL A 31 7.74 -56.43 5.44
CA VAL A 31 6.28 -56.30 5.29
C VAL A 31 5.59 -56.13 6.65
N GLY A 32 4.51 -55.34 6.72
CA GLY A 32 3.52 -55.47 7.80
C GLY A 32 2.47 -54.35 7.98
N ALA A 33 1.43 -54.34 7.13
CA ALA A 33 0.03 -53.81 7.24
C ALA A 33 -0.24 -52.42 7.89
N CYS A 34 -0.70 -51.39 7.16
CA CYS A 34 -2.06 -51.08 6.60
C CYS A 34 -3.09 -50.55 7.64
N PRO A 35 -4.10 -49.74 7.25
CA PRO A 35 -4.10 -48.55 6.37
C PRO A 35 -4.90 -47.36 6.98
N ASP A 36 -4.77 -46.14 6.43
CA ASP A 36 -5.91 -45.31 5.97
C ASP A 36 -5.63 -43.80 5.85
N THR A 37 -5.92 -43.30 4.65
CA THR A 37 -6.30 -41.92 4.29
C THR A 37 -5.26 -40.80 4.39
N ARG A 38 -4.48 -40.62 3.32
CA ARG A 38 -3.96 -39.31 2.90
C ARG A 38 -4.47 -39.00 1.50
N SER A 39 -5.54 -38.22 1.41
CA SER A 39 -6.07 -37.69 0.15
C SER A 39 -5.27 -36.46 -0.27
N SER A 40 -4.38 -36.68 -1.23
CA SER A 40 -3.84 -35.64 -2.10
C SER A 40 -4.99 -34.95 -2.85
N ILE A 41 -5.11 -33.64 -2.71
CA ILE A 41 -6.03 -32.82 -3.51
C ILE A 41 -5.46 -32.72 -4.92
N GLN A 42 -5.79 -33.71 -5.75
CA GLN A 42 -5.76 -33.55 -7.20
C GLN A 42 -7.04 -32.81 -7.62
N LEU A 43 -6.83 -31.68 -8.29
CA LEU A 43 -7.82 -31.03 -9.14
C LEU A 43 -8.41 -32.04 -10.12
N ARG A 44 -9.59 -32.59 -9.79
CA ARG A 44 -10.45 -33.26 -10.76
C ARG A 44 -11.32 -32.21 -11.42
N LEU A 45 -10.87 -31.72 -12.57
CA LEU A 45 -11.76 -31.29 -13.65
C LEU A 45 -12.53 -32.53 -14.13
N GLY A 46 -13.60 -32.86 -13.42
CA GLY A 46 -14.57 -33.86 -13.81
C GLY A 46 -15.77 -33.18 -14.44
N CYS A 47 -15.71 -32.94 -15.75
CA CYS A 47 -16.91 -32.62 -16.54
C CYS A 47 -17.91 -33.77 -16.38
N CYS A 48 -18.99 -33.53 -15.64
CA CYS A 48 -20.17 -34.39 -15.66
C CYS A 48 -20.87 -34.20 -17.02
N SER A 49 -20.50 -35.01 -18.01
CA SER A 49 -21.32 -35.26 -19.20
C SER A 49 -22.51 -36.13 -18.83
N ARG A 50 -23.56 -35.52 -18.28
CA ARG A 50 -24.91 -36.09 -18.32
C ARG A 50 -25.83 -35.07 -18.96
N GLY A 51 -26.26 -35.43 -20.18
CA GLY A 51 -27.10 -34.61 -21.04
C GLY A 51 -28.30 -34.03 -20.29
N ARG A 52 -28.22 -32.73 -20.02
CA ARG A 52 -29.38 -31.87 -19.88
C ARG A 52 -29.32 -30.91 -21.06
N LYS A 53 -30.46 -30.74 -21.73
CA LYS A 53 -30.62 -29.77 -22.81
C LYS A 53 -30.09 -28.43 -22.30
N ALA A 54 -29.08 -27.89 -22.98
CA ALA A 54 -28.56 -26.57 -22.69
C ALA A 54 -29.68 -25.57 -22.98
N LEU A 55 -30.37 -25.12 -21.92
CA LEU A 55 -31.02 -23.83 -21.96
C LEU A 55 -29.89 -22.81 -21.93
N THR A 56 -29.53 -22.31 -23.10
CA THR A 56 -28.71 -21.11 -23.24
C THR A 56 -29.51 -19.99 -22.60
N LEU A 57 -29.28 -19.73 -21.31
CA LEU A 57 -29.72 -18.49 -20.67
C LEU A 57 -29.00 -17.36 -21.43
N GLN A 58 -29.73 -16.68 -22.31
CA GLN A 58 -29.33 -15.36 -22.79
C GLN A 58 -29.40 -14.42 -21.58
N CYS A 59 -28.36 -14.43 -20.76
CA CYS A 59 -28.09 -13.37 -19.82
C CYS A 59 -27.77 -12.14 -20.66
N THR A 60 -28.77 -11.31 -20.88
CA THR A 60 -28.66 -10.01 -21.55
C THR A 60 -27.51 -9.21 -20.92
N GLU A 61 -26.73 -8.59 -21.78
CA GLU A 61 -25.56 -7.80 -21.40
C GLU A 61 -25.98 -6.63 -20.49
N ILE A 62 -25.39 -6.63 -19.28
CA ILE A 62 -25.02 -5.51 -18.38
C ILE A 62 -25.33 -5.94 -16.94
N ILE A 63 -24.36 -6.64 -16.32
CA ILE A 63 -24.38 -6.94 -14.89
C ILE A 63 -23.92 -5.69 -14.17
N MET A 64 -24.79 -5.11 -13.32
CA MET A 64 -24.52 -4.03 -12.35
C MET A 64 -23.02 -3.80 -12.09
N GLY A 65 -22.45 -2.88 -12.89
CA GLY A 65 -21.03 -2.65 -12.98
C GLY A 65 -20.41 -2.23 -11.64
N ASN A 66 -19.15 -2.60 -11.43
CA ASN A 66 -18.32 -2.00 -10.40
C ASN A 66 -17.89 -0.59 -10.86
N ALA A 67 -18.76 0.40 -10.65
CA ALA A 67 -18.39 1.81 -10.65
C ALA A 67 -18.68 2.39 -9.26
N GLN A 68 -17.65 2.49 -8.42
CA GLN A 68 -17.64 3.49 -7.36
C GLN A 68 -17.19 4.80 -8.03
N ASP A 69 -18.12 5.50 -8.68
CA ASP A 69 -17.84 6.85 -9.18
C ASP A 69 -17.93 7.83 -8.00
N LYS A 70 -16.76 8.33 -7.61
CA LYS A 70 -16.66 9.60 -6.87
C LYS A 70 -17.03 10.73 -7.86
N PRO A 71 -17.87 11.70 -7.48
CA PRO A 71 -18.18 12.80 -8.39
C PRO A 71 -16.97 13.73 -8.49
N SER A 72 -16.28 13.73 -9.63
CA SER A 72 -15.38 14.81 -10.04
C SER A 72 -16.08 15.63 -11.13
N GLY A 73 -16.29 16.91 -10.83
CA GLY A 73 -16.98 17.86 -11.71
C GLY A 73 -16.31 17.99 -13.09
N SER A 74 -17.18 18.02 -14.09
CA SER A 74 -16.88 18.31 -15.48
C SER A 74 -16.63 19.81 -15.69
N GLY A 75 -15.76 20.11 -16.65
CA GLY A 75 -15.50 21.47 -17.12
C GLY A 75 -14.37 21.48 -18.15
N GLY A 76 -14.59 20.83 -19.29
CA GLY A 76 -13.64 20.82 -20.40
C GLY A 76 -13.76 22.07 -21.27
N ALA A 77 -12.63 22.52 -21.81
CA ALA A 77 -12.53 23.17 -23.10
C ALA A 77 -11.13 22.93 -23.70
N LYS A 78 -11.11 22.21 -24.84
CA LYS A 78 -9.99 22.21 -25.81
C LYS A 78 -9.96 23.62 -26.47
N THR A 79 -8.84 24.18 -26.93
CA THR A 79 -7.98 23.71 -28.04
C THR A 79 -6.68 24.54 -28.17
N ASP A 80 -5.68 23.86 -28.74
CA ASP A 80 -4.65 24.30 -29.70
C ASP A 80 -3.42 25.16 -29.34
N GLN A 81 -2.34 24.70 -29.95
CA GLN A 81 -0.95 25.15 -29.92
C GLN A 81 -0.74 26.48 -30.65
N ALA A 82 0.12 27.35 -30.11
CA ALA A 82 1.13 28.12 -30.84
C ALA A 82 1.98 28.99 -29.88
N THR A 83 3.28 28.71 -29.80
CA THR A 83 4.36 29.72 -29.61
C THR A 83 4.61 30.39 -30.98
N PRO A 84 5.25 31.58 -31.15
CA PRO A 84 6.12 32.31 -30.21
C PRO A 84 5.98 33.86 -30.23
N GLY A 85 6.71 34.58 -29.37
CA GLY A 85 6.99 36.00 -29.61
C GLY A 85 7.35 36.87 -28.41
N PHE A 86 8.64 37.18 -28.30
CA PHE A 86 9.21 38.28 -27.50
C PHE A 86 8.48 39.61 -27.70
N ARG A 87 8.24 40.37 -26.60
CA ARG A 87 8.39 41.84 -26.58
C ARG A 87 8.63 42.37 -25.16
N ARG A 88 9.79 43.03 -25.02
CA ARG A 88 10.18 43.93 -23.92
C ARG A 88 9.42 45.26 -24.01
N ARG A 89 9.11 45.84 -22.84
CA ARG A 89 9.09 47.27 -22.41
C ARG A 89 7.97 47.44 -21.37
N SER A 90 8.04 48.25 -20.32
CA SER A 90 9.04 49.19 -19.83
C SER A 90 8.58 49.72 -18.47
N ARG A 91 9.58 49.92 -17.60
CA ARG A 91 9.69 50.77 -16.41
C ARG A 91 8.84 52.06 -16.40
N ALA A 92 8.08 52.25 -15.32
CA ALA A 92 7.77 53.50 -14.59
C ALA A 92 7.03 53.05 -13.31
N GLY A 93 7.26 53.52 -12.09
CA GLY A 93 7.86 54.76 -11.61
C GLY A 93 6.92 55.37 -10.57
N SER A 94 7.28 55.22 -9.29
CA SER A 94 7.01 56.16 -8.18
C SER A 94 5.58 56.25 -7.61
N THR A 95 5.40 55.96 -6.32
CA THR A 95 5.39 56.98 -5.24
C THR A 95 4.97 56.38 -3.90
N GLU A 96 5.68 56.79 -2.85
CA GLU A 96 5.48 56.43 -1.45
C GLU A 96 4.27 57.12 -0.82
N LYS A 97 3.68 56.49 0.21
CA LYS A 97 3.27 57.14 1.46
C LYS A 97 2.90 56.09 2.53
N PRO A 98 3.59 56.05 3.69
CA PRO A 98 3.18 55.28 4.85
C PRO A 98 2.60 56.19 5.94
N LYS A 99 1.51 55.79 6.61
CA LYS A 99 1.12 56.33 7.92
C LYS A 99 0.22 55.33 8.67
N ALA A 100 0.72 54.79 9.78
CA ALA A 100 0.03 54.82 11.08
C ALA A 100 0.88 54.07 12.11
N GLY A 101 1.46 54.82 13.06
CA GLY A 101 1.94 54.28 14.32
C GLY A 101 0.88 54.46 15.41
N LYS A 102 0.86 53.53 16.36
CA LYS A 102 0.69 53.68 17.82
C LYS A 102 0.19 52.36 18.42
N GLY A 103 0.98 51.75 19.30
CA GLY A 103 0.46 50.96 20.44
C GLY A 103 0.53 51.80 21.72
N PRO A 104 0.38 51.19 22.91
CA PRO A 104 -0.75 50.42 23.44
C PRO A 104 -1.39 51.19 24.64
N PRO A 105 -2.35 50.63 25.42
CA PRO A 105 -1.94 49.87 26.62
C PRO A 105 -2.88 48.72 27.07
N GLU A 106 -2.35 47.91 27.99
CA GLU A 106 -3.03 46.87 28.77
C GLU A 106 -4.03 47.42 29.79
N LYS A 107 -5.12 46.66 30.06
CA LYS A 107 -5.54 46.16 31.40
C LYS A 107 -7.01 45.67 31.39
N GLY A 108 -7.20 44.43 31.85
CA GLY A 108 -8.10 44.10 32.96
C GLY A 108 -9.63 44.00 32.75
N SER A 109 -10.12 42.80 33.09
CA SER A 109 -11.44 42.47 33.67
C SER A 109 -12.70 42.32 32.80
N MET A 110 -13.10 41.05 32.70
CA MET A 110 -14.43 40.46 32.92
C MET A 110 -15.69 41.30 32.61
N ALA A 111 -16.48 40.82 31.64
CA ALA A 111 -17.94 40.85 31.74
C ALA A 111 -18.58 39.76 30.85
N ASN A 112 -19.56 39.07 31.43
CA ASN A 112 -20.39 38.04 30.83
C ASN A 112 -21.19 38.56 29.62
N GLY A 113 -21.21 37.78 28.55
CA GLY A 113 -22.11 37.95 27.42
C GLY A 113 -22.47 36.58 26.85
N ALA A 114 -23.65 36.09 27.20
CA ALA A 114 -24.20 34.85 26.66
C ALA A 114 -24.62 35.06 25.21
N THR A 115 -24.04 34.29 24.30
CA THR A 115 -24.57 34.08 22.95
C THR A 115 -24.52 32.58 22.63
N GLN A 116 -25.70 32.00 22.44
CA GLN A 116 -25.91 30.68 21.88
C GLN A 116 -25.31 30.63 20.47
N GLY A 117 -24.54 29.59 20.18
CA GLY A 117 -23.99 29.33 18.85
C GLY A 117 -23.54 27.88 18.71
N ASP A 118 -24.39 27.08 18.06
CA ASP A 118 -24.17 25.79 17.40
C ASP A 118 -23.21 24.76 18.02
N ARG A 119 -23.82 23.73 18.62
CA ARG A 119 -23.22 22.42 18.84
C ARG A 119 -22.94 21.75 17.49
N ASN A 120 -21.75 21.94 16.97
CA ASN A 120 -21.18 21.01 15.99
C ASN A 120 -20.51 19.88 16.76
N GLN A 121 -21.21 18.75 16.94
CA GLN A 121 -20.62 17.53 17.51
C GLN A 121 -19.65 16.93 16.50
N SER A 122 -18.41 17.40 16.50
CA SER A 122 -17.30 16.57 16.06
C SER A 122 -17.22 15.38 17.02
N LYS A 123 -17.41 14.16 16.51
CA LYS A 123 -17.07 12.95 17.26
C LYS A 123 -15.58 13.04 17.58
N ASP A 124 -15.25 13.41 18.80
CA ASP A 124 -13.90 13.36 19.35
C ASP A 124 -13.48 11.90 19.39
N ILE A 125 -12.81 11.46 18.32
CA ILE A 125 -12.01 10.25 18.33
C ILE A 125 -10.87 10.56 19.31
N PRO A 126 -10.73 9.83 20.43
CA PRO A 126 -9.63 10.08 21.35
C PRO A 126 -8.31 10.00 20.56
N PRO A 127 -7.39 10.97 20.75
CA PRO A 127 -6.14 10.97 20.01
C PRO A 127 -5.46 9.63 20.27
N ASP A 128 -5.12 8.92 19.19
CA ASP A 128 -4.42 7.64 19.29
C ASP A 128 -3.07 7.87 19.98
N THR A 129 -2.98 7.54 21.27
CA THR A 129 -1.78 7.69 22.10
C THR A 129 -0.88 6.46 22.08
N SER A 130 -1.24 5.41 21.34
CA SER A 130 -0.51 4.14 21.32
C SER A 130 0.96 4.30 20.89
N TYR A 131 1.26 5.31 20.07
CA TYR A 131 2.62 5.60 19.61
C TYR A 131 3.54 6.17 20.69
N LEU A 132 2.99 6.70 21.80
CA LEU A 132 3.78 7.32 22.88
C LEU A 132 4.57 6.28 23.67
N ASP A 133 4.02 5.08 23.84
CA ASP A 133 4.63 3.98 24.59
C ASP A 133 5.53 3.07 23.72
N ALA A 134 5.79 3.47 22.47
CA ALA A 134 6.71 2.74 21.59
C ALA A 134 8.15 2.76 22.16
N PRO A 135 8.87 1.62 22.14
CA PRO A 135 10.21 1.53 22.71
C PRO A 135 11.16 2.55 22.05
N ALA A 136 11.65 3.50 22.84
CA ALA A 136 12.37 4.67 22.37
C ALA A 136 13.90 4.55 22.49
N GLY A 137 14.46 3.34 22.43
CA GLY A 137 15.90 3.10 22.66
C GLY A 137 16.23 3.02 24.15
N ALA A 138 17.43 3.44 24.53
CA ALA A 138 17.88 3.43 25.94
C ALA A 138 17.49 4.71 26.70
N LEU A 139 16.72 5.61 26.07
CA LEU A 139 16.22 6.83 26.69
C LEU A 139 15.24 6.52 27.84
N PRO A 140 15.29 7.32 28.93
CA PRO A 140 14.27 7.28 29.96
C PRO A 140 12.86 7.42 29.38
N PRO A 141 11.83 6.78 29.96
CA PRO A 141 10.48 6.75 29.41
C PRO A 141 9.90 8.14 29.10
N HIS A 142 10.19 9.14 29.94
CA HIS A 142 9.70 10.52 29.73
C HIS A 142 10.33 11.20 28.50
N LEU A 143 11.64 11.03 28.27
CA LEU A 143 12.34 11.55 27.10
C LEU A 143 11.99 10.75 25.84
N GLY A 144 11.78 9.44 25.99
CA GLY A 144 11.28 8.56 24.93
C GLY A 144 9.94 9.02 24.39
N ARG A 145 9.01 9.41 25.27
CA ARG A 145 7.70 9.98 24.88
C ARG A 145 7.86 11.27 24.09
N LEU A 146 8.70 12.21 24.52
CA LEU A 146 8.98 13.45 23.78
C LEU A 146 9.54 13.18 22.38
N LYS A 147 10.44 12.20 22.25
CA LYS A 147 10.95 11.76 20.94
C LYS A 147 9.82 11.21 20.06
N ASN A 148 8.93 10.39 20.62
CA ASN A 148 7.82 9.78 19.89
C ASN A 148 6.77 10.82 19.47
N GLU A 149 6.48 11.81 20.31
CA GLU A 149 5.68 12.99 19.98
C GLU A 149 6.28 13.76 18.81
N GLY A 150 7.58 14.07 18.87
CA GLY A 150 8.29 14.72 17.76
C GLY A 150 8.22 13.92 16.46
N ASN A 151 8.34 12.59 16.53
CA ASN A 151 8.22 11.71 15.35
C ASN A 151 6.81 11.75 14.75
N HIS A 152 5.78 11.84 15.58
CA HIS A 152 4.39 11.94 15.13
C HIS A 152 4.11 13.29 14.47
N LEU A 153 4.56 14.38 15.08
CA LEU A 153 4.45 15.73 14.53
C LEU A 153 5.20 15.85 13.19
N PHE A 154 6.38 15.24 13.08
CA PHE A 154 7.13 15.17 11.83
C PHE A 154 6.33 14.46 10.72
N LYS A 155 5.64 13.36 11.02
CA LYS A 155 4.78 12.66 10.06
C LYS A 155 3.57 13.49 9.63
N LYS A 156 3.04 14.34 10.52
CA LYS A 156 1.97 15.29 10.21
C LYS A 156 2.44 16.51 9.42
N GLY A 157 3.75 16.70 9.27
CA GLY A 157 4.34 17.87 8.60
C GLY A 157 4.47 19.12 9.48
N GLN A 158 4.23 19.00 10.79
CA GLN A 158 4.41 20.08 11.77
C GLN A 158 5.87 20.11 12.23
N PHE A 159 6.76 20.70 11.41
CA PHE A 159 8.20 20.65 11.66
C PHE A 159 8.66 21.54 12.82
N ALA A 160 8.08 22.73 12.99
CA ALA A 160 8.42 23.64 14.09
C ALA A 160 8.10 23.00 15.46
N ASP A 161 6.86 22.51 15.63
CA ASP A 161 6.44 21.83 16.86
C ASP A 161 7.29 20.57 17.12
N ALA A 162 7.65 19.83 16.07
CA ALA A 162 8.54 18.67 16.19
C ALA A 162 9.94 19.07 16.70
N VAL A 163 10.50 20.19 16.21
CA VAL A 163 11.79 20.73 16.65
C VAL A 163 11.75 21.09 18.14
N GLU A 164 10.67 21.68 18.62
CA GLU A 164 10.50 21.99 20.05
C GLU A 164 10.52 20.71 20.90
N LYS A 165 9.78 19.68 20.48
CA LYS A 165 9.75 18.38 21.18
C LYS A 165 11.11 17.69 21.20
N TYR A 166 11.85 17.71 20.09
CA TYR A 166 13.21 17.17 20.08
C TYR A 166 14.18 18.00 20.91
N SER A 167 14.03 19.33 20.92
CA SER A 167 14.88 20.21 21.74
C SER A 167 14.64 19.97 23.22
N ALA A 168 13.37 19.88 23.65
CA ALA A 168 13.03 19.50 25.02
C ALA A 168 13.57 18.11 25.41
N ALA A 169 13.57 17.15 24.48
CA ALA A 169 14.17 15.85 24.71
C ALA A 169 15.71 15.92 24.85
N ILE A 170 16.37 16.74 24.04
CA ILE A 170 17.83 16.97 24.10
C ILE A 170 18.20 17.66 25.43
N ASP A 171 17.49 18.72 25.79
CA ASP A 171 17.72 19.46 27.04
C ASP A 171 17.51 18.55 28.25
N GLY A 172 16.44 17.76 28.25
CA GLY A 172 16.20 16.76 29.28
C GLY A 172 17.26 15.65 29.35
N CYS A 173 17.93 15.31 28.25
CA CYS A 173 19.08 14.40 28.27
C CYS A 173 20.31 15.06 28.93
N CYS A 174 20.55 16.34 28.64
CA CYS A 174 21.62 17.12 29.26
C CYS A 174 21.39 17.27 30.77
N ASP A 175 20.16 17.61 31.17
CA ASP A 175 19.78 17.79 32.58
C ASP A 175 19.88 16.49 33.38
N ALA A 176 19.54 15.35 32.76
CA ALA A 176 19.65 14.04 33.37
C ALA A 176 21.07 13.47 33.39
N GLY A 177 22.06 14.17 32.80
CA GLY A 177 23.45 13.72 32.73
C GLY A 177 23.63 12.44 31.91
N ILE A 178 22.76 12.19 30.93
CA ILE A 178 22.77 10.96 30.15
C ILE A 178 23.81 11.09 29.02
N GLU A 179 24.95 10.45 29.20
CA GLU A 179 26.02 10.37 28.19
C GLU A 179 25.77 9.27 27.14
N SER A 180 24.51 8.95 26.83
CA SER A 180 24.18 8.03 25.73
C SER A 180 24.40 8.75 24.40
N GLY A 181 25.64 8.68 23.89
CA GLY A 181 26.03 9.31 22.63
C GLY A 181 25.20 8.86 21.42
N GLU A 182 24.72 7.61 21.43
CA GLU A 182 23.87 7.08 20.34
C GLU A 182 22.46 7.69 20.37
N ASP A 183 21.80 7.75 21.52
CA ASP A 183 20.45 8.31 21.62
C ASP A 183 20.44 9.82 21.34
N LEU A 184 21.46 10.53 21.83
CA LEU A 184 21.63 11.95 21.59
C LEU A 184 21.93 12.23 20.11
N CYS A 185 22.76 11.41 19.45
CA CYS A 185 22.97 11.45 18.00
C CYS A 185 21.64 11.28 17.24
N ILE A 186 20.78 10.34 17.65
CA ILE A 186 19.47 10.12 17.03
C ILE A 186 18.57 11.36 17.17
N LEU A 187 18.52 11.98 18.35
CA LEU A 187 17.74 13.19 18.60
C LEU A 187 18.20 14.37 17.74
N TYR A 188 19.50 14.67 17.74
CA TYR A 188 20.07 15.71 16.87
C TYR A 188 19.80 15.42 15.40
N SER A 189 19.95 14.17 14.97
CA SER A 189 19.66 13.79 13.59
C SER A 189 18.18 14.02 13.23
N ASN A 190 17.25 13.65 14.11
CA ASN A 190 15.81 13.85 13.88
C ASN A 190 15.42 15.33 13.85
N ARG A 191 16.02 16.15 14.71
CA ARG A 191 15.83 17.61 14.67
C ARG A 191 16.39 18.22 13.38
N ALA A 192 17.59 17.81 12.95
CA ALA A 192 18.16 18.20 11.66
C ALA A 192 17.27 17.83 10.46
N ALA A 193 16.55 16.70 10.54
CA ALA A 193 15.60 16.31 9.51
C ALA A 193 14.44 17.31 9.37
N CYS A 194 14.00 17.90 10.48
CA CYS A 194 12.96 18.91 10.50
C CYS A 194 13.48 20.19 9.83
N TYR A 195 14.67 20.65 10.20
CA TYR A 195 15.32 21.82 9.59
C TYR A 195 15.54 21.67 8.08
N LEU A 196 15.94 20.49 7.63
CA LEU A 196 16.11 20.20 6.21
C LEU A 196 14.78 20.29 5.43
N LYS A 197 13.65 19.95 6.07
CA LYS A 197 12.31 20.07 5.46
C LYS A 197 11.77 21.49 5.51
N ASP A 198 12.12 22.23 6.53
CA ASP A 198 11.79 23.65 6.70
C ASP A 198 12.60 24.57 5.77
N GLY A 199 13.79 24.12 5.32
CA GLY A 199 14.72 24.89 4.48
C GLY A 199 15.80 25.63 5.28
N SER A 200 15.80 25.47 6.60
CA SER A 200 16.79 26.00 7.54
C SER A 200 18.10 25.20 7.49
N ASN A 201 18.84 25.35 6.38
CA ASN A 201 20.00 24.51 6.07
C ASN A 201 21.19 24.73 7.03
N THR A 202 21.33 25.93 7.60
CA THR A 202 22.40 26.28 8.54
C THR A 202 22.31 25.52 9.85
N GLU A 203 21.12 25.48 10.43
CA GLU A 203 20.79 24.78 11.67
C GLU A 203 20.87 23.27 11.46
N CYS A 204 20.42 22.78 10.30
CA CYS A 204 20.58 21.39 9.89
C CYS A 204 22.06 20.95 9.90
N ILE A 205 22.96 21.77 9.33
CA ILE A 205 24.39 21.47 9.29
C ILE A 205 24.99 21.45 10.71
N GLN A 206 24.58 22.37 11.59
CA GLN A 206 25.05 22.42 12.97
C GLN A 206 24.64 21.15 13.73
N ASP A 207 23.37 20.78 13.69
CA ASP A 207 22.86 19.59 14.36
C ASP A 207 23.46 18.30 13.79
N CYS A 208 23.64 18.21 12.47
CA CYS A 208 24.29 17.06 11.87
C CYS A 208 25.78 16.97 12.27
N THR A 209 26.46 18.10 12.43
CA THR A 209 27.86 18.12 12.89
C THR A 209 27.95 17.64 14.34
N ARG A 210 27.11 18.17 15.24
CA ARG A 210 27.03 17.67 16.63
C ARG A 210 26.70 16.18 16.69
N ALA A 211 25.77 15.70 15.86
CA ALA A 211 25.45 14.27 15.80
C ALA A 211 26.64 13.41 15.35
N LEU A 212 27.48 13.92 14.45
CA LEU A 212 28.67 13.22 13.96
C LEU A 212 29.85 13.31 14.92
N ASP A 213 29.92 14.35 15.74
CA ASP A 213 30.89 14.45 16.85
C ASP A 213 30.58 13.37 17.91
N LEU A 214 29.30 13.08 18.15
CA LEU A 214 28.86 12.01 19.06
C LEU A 214 29.04 10.62 18.44
N GLN A 215 28.61 10.44 17.20
CA GLN A 215 28.71 9.16 16.48
C GLN A 215 29.31 9.38 15.08
N PRO A 216 30.64 9.22 14.96
CA PRO A 216 31.31 9.31 13.67
C PRO A 216 30.74 8.31 12.67
N PHE A 217 30.68 8.70 11.40
CA PHE A 217 30.22 7.84 10.30
C PHE A 217 28.76 7.35 10.43
N SER A 218 27.91 8.09 11.15
CA SER A 218 26.47 7.84 11.15
C SER A 218 25.84 8.24 9.80
N LEU A 219 25.17 7.29 9.15
CA LEU A 219 24.66 7.43 7.77
C LEU A 219 23.62 8.55 7.64
N LYS A 220 22.67 8.64 8.58
CA LYS A 220 21.57 9.61 8.50
C LYS A 220 22.04 11.06 8.68
N PRO A 221 22.82 11.42 9.72
CA PRO A 221 23.42 12.76 9.82
C PRO A 221 24.28 13.13 8.61
N LEU A 222 25.14 12.21 8.12
CA LEU A 222 25.97 12.49 6.93
C LEU A 222 25.14 12.81 5.70
N LEU A 223 24.11 12.01 5.41
CA LEU A 223 23.25 12.23 4.25
C LEU A 223 22.49 13.56 4.38
N ARG A 224 21.96 13.88 5.56
CA ARG A 224 21.24 15.13 5.84
C ARG A 224 22.15 16.35 5.68
N ARG A 225 23.39 16.27 6.20
CA ARG A 225 24.40 17.33 6.07
C ARG A 225 24.82 17.53 4.61
N ALA A 226 25.02 16.45 3.87
CA ALA A 226 25.35 16.49 2.44
C ALA A 226 24.25 17.19 1.62
N THR A 227 22.98 16.85 1.86
CA THR A 227 21.85 17.51 1.20
C THR A 227 21.74 18.98 1.58
N ALA A 228 21.97 19.34 2.85
CA ALA A 228 22.00 20.74 3.26
C ALA A 228 23.13 21.51 2.56
N TYR A 229 24.34 20.94 2.45
CA TYR A 229 25.42 21.54 1.68
C TYR A 229 25.12 21.67 0.19
N GLU A 230 24.47 20.66 -0.42
CA GLU A 230 24.02 20.72 -1.82
C GLU A 230 23.03 21.88 -2.03
N SER A 231 22.07 22.05 -1.13
CA SER A 231 21.09 23.14 -1.19
C SER A 231 21.68 24.54 -0.95
N MET A 232 22.82 24.63 -0.27
CA MET A 232 23.58 25.88 -0.10
C MET A 232 24.67 26.07 -1.16
N GLU A 233 24.69 25.24 -2.21
CA GLU A 233 25.69 25.25 -3.28
C GLU A 233 27.15 25.05 -2.80
N ARG A 234 27.32 24.47 -1.61
CA ARG A 234 28.63 24.12 -1.02
C ARG A 234 29.08 22.75 -1.53
N TYR A 235 29.23 22.65 -2.85
CA TYR A 235 29.42 21.42 -3.61
C TYR A 235 30.62 20.58 -3.16
N ARG A 236 31.74 21.20 -2.79
CA ARG A 236 32.94 20.49 -2.34
C ARG A 236 32.69 19.66 -1.07
N GLN A 237 32.02 20.25 -0.09
CA GLN A 237 31.74 19.60 1.19
C GLN A 237 30.61 18.58 1.05
N ALA A 238 29.57 18.91 0.27
CA ALA A 238 28.53 17.95 -0.09
C ALA A 238 29.12 16.69 -0.74
N TYR A 239 30.06 16.87 -1.69
CA TYR A 239 30.72 15.77 -2.38
C TYR A 239 31.44 14.81 -1.42
N VAL A 240 32.19 15.37 -0.46
CA VAL A 240 32.91 14.58 0.55
C VAL A 240 31.91 13.79 1.39
N ASP A 241 30.88 14.42 1.93
CA ASP A 241 29.89 13.74 2.76
C ASP A 241 29.15 12.64 1.97
N PHE A 242 28.71 12.89 0.72
CA PHE A 242 28.09 11.85 -0.10
C PHE A 242 29.06 10.70 -0.43
N LYS A 243 30.34 10.98 -0.67
CA LYS A 243 31.34 9.93 -0.89
C LYS A 243 31.59 9.11 0.38
N THR A 244 31.57 9.72 1.56
CA THR A 244 31.65 8.98 2.82
C THR A 244 30.43 8.09 3.04
N VAL A 245 29.24 8.57 2.69
CA VAL A 245 28.00 7.77 2.69
C VAL A 245 28.15 6.54 1.81
N LEU A 246 28.68 6.69 0.59
CA LEU A 246 28.89 5.57 -0.34
C LEU A 246 30.00 4.59 0.11
N GLN A 247 30.95 5.04 0.93
CA GLN A 247 31.90 4.14 1.59
C GLN A 247 31.25 3.32 2.71
N ILE A 248 30.18 3.83 3.34
CA ILE A 248 29.42 3.12 4.37
C ILE A 248 28.42 2.15 3.73
N ASP A 249 27.59 2.66 2.80
CA ASP A 249 26.56 1.91 2.11
C ASP A 249 26.51 2.29 0.62
N ILE A 250 26.88 1.32 -0.22
CA ILE A 250 26.93 1.45 -1.68
C ILE A 250 25.51 1.48 -2.29
N GLY A 251 24.50 0.98 -1.57
CA GLY A 251 23.12 0.84 -2.03
C GLY A 251 22.31 2.14 -2.07
N VAL A 252 22.79 3.22 -1.45
CA VAL A 252 22.08 4.50 -1.34
C VAL A 252 22.06 5.22 -2.70
N GLN A 253 21.02 4.98 -3.50
CA GLN A 253 20.87 5.57 -4.83
C GLN A 253 20.86 7.11 -4.82
N ALA A 254 20.20 7.71 -3.83
CA ALA A 254 20.17 9.16 -3.66
C ALA A 254 21.58 9.78 -3.55
N ALA A 255 22.54 9.08 -2.94
CA ALA A 255 23.92 9.55 -2.84
C ALA A 255 24.65 9.44 -4.19
N HIS A 256 24.44 8.37 -4.96
CA HIS A 256 24.96 8.26 -6.33
C HIS A 256 24.45 9.40 -7.20
N ASP A 257 23.14 9.64 -7.23
CA ASP A 257 22.54 10.68 -8.06
C ASP A 257 23.10 12.06 -7.71
N SER A 258 23.23 12.35 -6.41
CA SER A 258 23.75 13.63 -5.91
C SER A 258 25.24 13.79 -6.26
N VAL A 259 26.05 12.74 -6.12
CA VAL A 259 27.46 12.75 -6.54
C VAL A 259 27.58 13.05 -8.04
N HIS A 260 26.74 12.47 -8.89
CA HIS A 260 26.77 12.75 -10.32
C HIS A 260 26.39 14.21 -10.63
N ARG A 261 25.32 14.72 -10.01
CA ARG A 261 24.93 16.14 -10.15
C ARG A 261 26.05 17.08 -9.72
N ILE A 262 26.60 16.85 -8.53
CA ILE A 262 27.68 17.67 -7.96
C ILE A 262 28.95 17.59 -8.82
N THR A 263 29.30 16.41 -9.32
CA THR A 263 30.47 16.24 -10.21
C THR A 263 30.35 17.11 -11.45
N LYS A 264 29.18 17.14 -12.09
CA LYS A 264 28.93 18.00 -13.25
C LYS A 264 29.12 19.47 -12.88
N GLN A 265 28.53 19.89 -11.75
CA GLN A 265 28.61 21.28 -11.29
C GLN A 265 30.05 21.72 -10.95
N LEU A 266 30.84 20.84 -10.34
CA LEU A 266 32.25 21.11 -10.03
C LEU A 266 33.12 21.18 -11.27
N ILE A 267 32.88 20.33 -12.29
CA ILE A 267 33.57 20.40 -13.58
C ILE A 267 33.27 21.73 -14.28
N GLU A 268 32.02 22.20 -14.23
CA GLU A 268 31.63 23.49 -14.81
C GLU A 268 32.31 24.69 -14.12
N GLN A 269 32.52 24.63 -12.79
CA GLN A 269 33.14 25.71 -12.02
C GLN A 269 34.67 25.71 -12.08
N ASP A 270 35.29 24.54 -11.97
CA ASP A 270 36.74 24.39 -11.79
C ASP A 270 37.47 23.77 -12.98
N GLY A 271 36.76 23.26 -13.98
CA GLY A 271 37.34 22.55 -15.11
C GLY A 271 37.89 21.17 -14.72
N PRO A 272 38.90 20.64 -15.45
CA PRO A 272 39.40 19.27 -15.26
C PRO A 272 40.13 19.07 -13.91
N ASP A 273 40.61 20.15 -13.29
CA ASP A 273 41.39 20.10 -12.03
C ASP A 273 40.52 20.20 -10.77
N TRP A 274 39.19 20.13 -10.91
CA TRP A 274 38.25 20.23 -9.78
C TRP A 274 38.56 19.27 -8.62
N ARG A 275 39.13 18.10 -8.93
CA ARG A 275 39.53 17.08 -7.95
C ARG A 275 40.66 17.54 -7.02
N GLN A 276 41.59 18.36 -7.52
CA GLN A 276 42.73 18.84 -6.71
C GLN A 276 42.28 19.85 -5.65
N LYS A 277 41.15 20.52 -5.89
CA LYS A 277 40.56 21.52 -4.98
C LYS A 277 39.58 20.89 -3.97
N LEU A 278 39.45 19.56 -3.96
CA LEU A 278 38.57 18.89 -3.00
C LEU A 278 39.25 18.76 -1.63
N PRO A 279 38.48 18.91 -0.54
CA PRO A 279 38.94 18.46 0.77
C PRO A 279 39.21 16.95 0.77
N GLU A 280 40.10 16.51 1.64
CA GLU A 280 40.39 15.09 1.81
C GLU A 280 39.13 14.33 2.25
N ILE A 281 38.86 13.22 1.55
CA ILE A 281 37.71 12.37 1.88
C ILE A 281 38.15 11.46 3.04
N PRO A 282 37.47 11.51 4.19
CA PRO A 282 37.85 10.68 5.32
C PRO A 282 37.62 9.20 4.98
N LEU A 283 38.56 8.36 5.42
CA LEU A 283 38.48 6.91 5.24
C LEU A 283 37.54 6.34 6.30
N VAL A 284 36.49 5.65 5.85
CA VAL A 284 35.52 5.03 6.75
C VAL A 284 36.08 3.68 7.25
N PRO A 285 36.18 3.44 8.56
CA PRO A 285 36.65 2.17 9.09
C PRO A 285 35.65 1.04 8.82
N LEU A 286 36.15 -0.19 8.67
CA LEU A 286 35.31 -1.38 8.41
C LEU A 286 34.27 -1.63 9.52
N SER A 287 34.56 -1.23 10.77
CA SER A 287 33.63 -1.31 11.89
C SER A 287 32.36 -0.47 11.66
N ALA A 288 32.50 0.73 11.10
CA ALA A 288 31.36 1.59 10.77
C ALA A 288 30.52 0.99 9.63
N GLN A 289 31.14 0.34 8.65
CA GLN A 289 30.43 -0.38 7.59
C GLN A 289 29.65 -1.59 8.12
N GLN A 290 30.24 -2.35 9.06
CA GLN A 290 29.62 -3.53 9.66
C GLN A 290 28.45 -3.19 10.57
N HIS A 291 28.56 -2.13 11.38
CA HIS A 291 27.48 -1.70 12.28
C HIS A 291 26.19 -1.33 11.51
N HIS A 292 26.31 -0.70 10.34
CA HIS A 292 25.15 -0.45 9.47
C HIS A 292 24.58 -1.74 8.89
N ARG A 293 25.43 -2.70 8.51
CA ARG A 293 25.00 -3.97 7.93
C ARG A 293 24.31 -4.89 8.95
N GLN A 294 24.70 -4.84 10.22
CA GLN A 294 24.20 -5.71 11.30
C GLN A 294 22.94 -5.18 12.00
N LYS A 295 22.44 -4.00 11.64
CA LYS A 295 21.19 -3.48 12.21
C LYS A 295 20.01 -4.22 11.60
N ASP A 296 19.76 -5.43 12.09
CA ASP A 296 18.60 -6.22 11.69
C ASP A 296 17.34 -5.38 11.94
N PRO A 297 16.47 -5.23 10.92
CA PRO A 297 15.23 -4.50 11.10
C PRO A 297 14.44 -5.16 12.22
N SER A 298 13.96 -4.36 13.18
CA SER A 298 13.19 -4.88 14.31
C SER A 298 12.05 -5.77 13.83
N ALA A 299 11.75 -6.86 14.54
CA ALA A 299 10.67 -7.78 14.18
C ALA A 299 9.35 -7.03 13.89
N GLU A 300 9.06 -5.99 14.66
CA GLU A 300 7.91 -5.10 14.46
C GLU A 300 7.96 -4.33 13.12
N LEU A 301 9.13 -3.81 12.73
CA LEU A 301 9.31 -3.14 11.44
C LEU A 301 9.20 -4.12 10.26
N VAL A 302 9.69 -5.36 10.44
CA VAL A 302 9.57 -6.42 9.43
C VAL A 302 8.10 -6.79 9.24
N GLN A 303 7.37 -7.05 10.34
CA GLN A 303 5.93 -7.34 10.30
C GLN A 303 5.13 -6.18 9.68
N ALA A 304 5.41 -4.93 10.06
CA ALA A 304 4.75 -3.76 9.48
C ALA A 304 5.03 -3.62 7.96
N ARG A 305 6.26 -3.93 7.52
CA ARG A 305 6.61 -3.94 6.10
C ARG A 305 5.91 -5.07 5.35
N GLU A 306 5.81 -6.25 5.94
CA GLU A 306 5.10 -7.40 5.36
C GLU A 306 3.60 -7.13 5.27
N ALA A 307 2.98 -6.57 6.29
CA ALA A 307 1.58 -6.15 6.28
C ALA A 307 1.32 -5.12 5.16
N LYS A 308 2.17 -4.10 5.04
CA LYS A 308 2.07 -3.11 3.97
C LYS A 308 2.25 -3.72 2.58
N LYS A 309 3.17 -4.67 2.42
CA LYS A 309 3.36 -5.42 1.17
C LYS A 309 2.15 -6.30 0.85
N ALA A 310 1.58 -6.97 1.84
CA ALA A 310 0.39 -7.80 1.68
C ALA A 310 -0.82 -6.95 1.25
N GLU A 311 -0.99 -5.77 1.83
CA GLU A 311 -2.02 -4.82 1.43
C GLU A 311 -1.84 -4.30 0.00
N ALA A 312 -0.61 -3.92 -0.38
CA ALA A 312 -0.31 -3.53 -1.76
C ALA A 312 -0.56 -4.67 -2.75
N ARG A 313 -0.20 -5.91 -2.38
CA ARG A 313 -0.47 -7.11 -3.19
C ARG A 313 -1.96 -7.36 -3.33
N PHE A 314 -2.73 -7.25 -2.24
CA PHE A 314 -4.18 -7.36 -2.28
C PHE A 314 -4.81 -6.33 -3.22
N ALA A 315 -4.38 -5.07 -3.16
CA ALA A 315 -4.87 -4.02 -4.04
C ALA A 315 -4.57 -4.33 -5.52
N SER A 316 -3.35 -4.77 -5.84
CA SER A 316 -2.96 -5.19 -7.19
C SER A 316 -3.83 -6.34 -7.70
N LEU A 317 -3.95 -7.41 -6.93
CA LEU A 317 -4.74 -8.59 -7.30
C LEU A 317 -6.21 -8.27 -7.51
N LYS A 318 -6.79 -7.39 -6.66
CA LYS A 318 -8.17 -6.94 -6.83
C LYS A 318 -8.35 -6.14 -8.12
N THR A 319 -7.38 -5.29 -8.49
CA THR A 319 -7.43 -4.56 -9.77
C THR A 319 -7.27 -5.49 -10.97
N GLU A 320 -6.35 -6.45 -10.91
CA GLU A 320 -6.14 -7.46 -11.96
C GLU A 320 -7.38 -8.33 -12.14
N GLY A 321 -7.99 -8.80 -11.05
CA GLY A 321 -9.24 -9.58 -11.09
C GLY A 321 -10.38 -8.80 -11.75
N ASN A 322 -10.52 -7.50 -11.46
CA ASN A 322 -11.51 -6.65 -12.11
C ASN A 322 -11.22 -6.49 -13.62
N GLU A 323 -9.95 -6.35 -14.01
CA GLU A 323 -9.55 -6.26 -15.42
C GLU A 323 -9.84 -7.55 -16.20
N HIS A 324 -9.55 -8.72 -15.62
CA HIS A 324 -9.88 -10.01 -16.23
C HIS A 324 -11.39 -10.18 -16.42
N VAL A 325 -12.21 -9.77 -15.44
CA VAL A 325 -13.67 -9.78 -15.57
C VAL A 325 -14.15 -8.86 -16.70
N ARG A 326 -13.57 -7.66 -16.85
CA ARG A 326 -13.87 -6.75 -17.97
C ARG A 326 -13.54 -7.35 -19.33
N LYS A 327 -12.45 -8.13 -19.41
CA LYS A 327 -12.01 -8.85 -20.61
C LYS A 327 -12.75 -10.18 -20.83
N SER A 328 -13.77 -10.49 -20.03
CA SER A 328 -14.51 -11.77 -20.04
C SER A 328 -13.65 -13.01 -19.77
N GLN A 329 -12.47 -12.84 -19.15
CA GLN A 329 -11.57 -13.91 -18.73
C GLN A 329 -11.93 -14.36 -17.31
N PHE A 330 -13.05 -15.08 -17.17
CA PHE A 330 -13.61 -15.39 -15.84
C PHE A 330 -12.77 -16.39 -15.03
N HIS A 331 -12.06 -17.32 -15.68
CA HIS A 331 -11.16 -18.26 -14.99
C HIS A 331 -9.98 -17.54 -14.32
N ASP A 332 -9.27 -16.68 -15.06
CA ASP A 332 -8.16 -15.89 -14.50
C ASP A 332 -8.67 -14.96 -13.38
N GLY A 333 -9.85 -14.37 -13.55
CA GLY A 333 -10.50 -13.57 -12.51
C GLY A 333 -10.77 -14.35 -11.22
N LEU A 334 -11.23 -15.60 -11.31
CA LEU A 334 -11.44 -16.47 -10.14
C LEU A 334 -10.15 -16.72 -9.37
N GLU A 335 -9.05 -16.99 -10.07
CA GLU A 335 -7.75 -17.22 -9.44
C GLU A 335 -7.29 -15.98 -8.67
N LYS A 336 -7.40 -14.81 -9.29
CA LYS A 336 -7.02 -13.53 -8.66
C LYS A 336 -7.87 -13.21 -7.43
N TYR A 337 -9.19 -13.40 -7.50
CA TYR A 337 -10.05 -13.20 -6.32
C TYR A 337 -9.80 -14.24 -5.22
N SER A 338 -9.47 -15.47 -5.58
CA SER A 338 -9.09 -16.49 -4.60
C SER A 338 -7.76 -16.19 -3.92
N GLU A 339 -6.79 -15.60 -4.63
CA GLU A 339 -5.58 -15.05 -4.01
C GLU A 339 -5.90 -13.86 -3.10
N CYS A 340 -6.83 -12.97 -3.48
CA CYS A 340 -7.24 -11.86 -2.61
C CYS A 340 -7.79 -12.37 -1.27
N LEU A 341 -8.64 -13.40 -1.30
CA LEU A 341 -9.24 -14.00 -0.12
C LEU A 341 -8.23 -14.74 0.78
N LYS A 342 -7.09 -15.20 0.23
CA LYS A 342 -5.98 -15.72 1.04
C LYS A 342 -5.26 -14.63 1.84
N ILE A 343 -5.24 -13.39 1.33
CA ILE A 343 -4.61 -12.24 2.00
C ILE A 343 -5.56 -11.59 2.99
N LYS A 344 -6.79 -11.29 2.55
CA LYS A 344 -7.86 -10.71 3.37
C LYS A 344 -9.10 -11.61 3.28
N PRO A 345 -9.29 -12.54 4.23
CA PRO A 345 -10.43 -13.47 4.20
C PRO A 345 -11.78 -12.76 4.46
N ASP A 346 -11.76 -11.58 5.07
CA ASP A 346 -12.96 -10.88 5.52
C ASP A 346 -13.46 -9.81 4.52
N GLU A 347 -12.97 -9.84 3.28
CA GLU A 347 -13.35 -8.84 2.27
C GLU A 347 -14.59 -9.28 1.47
N CYS A 348 -15.74 -8.66 1.78
CA CYS A 348 -17.01 -8.93 1.10
C CYS A 348 -16.97 -8.66 -0.43
N SER A 349 -16.26 -7.61 -0.85
CA SER A 349 -16.15 -7.27 -2.28
C SER A 349 -15.47 -8.36 -3.12
N CYS A 350 -14.53 -9.12 -2.54
CA CYS A 350 -13.87 -10.23 -3.22
C CYS A 350 -14.81 -11.42 -3.41
N PHE A 351 -15.61 -11.78 -2.38
CA PHE A 351 -16.62 -12.84 -2.51
C PHE A 351 -17.66 -12.51 -3.57
N THR A 352 -18.23 -11.30 -3.51
CA THR A 352 -19.24 -10.91 -4.51
C THR A 352 -18.65 -10.94 -5.92
N ASN A 353 -17.46 -10.41 -6.15
CA ASN A 353 -16.85 -10.39 -7.48
C ASN A 353 -16.48 -11.79 -7.98
N ARG A 354 -16.02 -12.68 -7.10
CA ARG A 354 -15.78 -14.08 -7.42
C ARG A 354 -17.06 -14.82 -7.79
N ALA A 355 -18.18 -14.53 -7.11
CA ALA A 355 -19.49 -15.07 -7.45
C ALA A 355 -19.95 -14.69 -8.87
N ILE A 356 -19.64 -13.49 -9.38
CA ILE A 356 -19.92 -13.15 -10.79
C ILE A 356 -19.18 -14.10 -11.73
N CYS A 357 -17.89 -14.34 -11.47
CA CYS A 357 -17.11 -15.22 -12.33
C CYS A 357 -17.70 -16.64 -12.34
N TYR A 358 -18.12 -17.16 -11.18
CA TYR A 358 -18.80 -18.45 -11.10
C TYR A 358 -20.13 -18.48 -11.84
N LEU A 359 -20.96 -17.43 -11.73
CA LEU A 359 -22.21 -17.31 -12.49
C LEU A 359 -21.95 -17.36 -14.00
N ARG A 360 -20.90 -16.68 -14.48
CA ARG A 360 -20.56 -16.63 -15.91
C ARG A 360 -19.97 -17.95 -16.44
N LEU A 361 -19.40 -18.76 -15.56
CA LEU A 361 -18.92 -20.11 -15.86
C LEU A 361 -19.99 -21.20 -15.67
N GLY A 362 -21.17 -20.86 -15.16
CA GLY A 362 -22.26 -21.81 -14.88
C GLY A 362 -22.09 -22.61 -13.59
N CYS A 363 -21.14 -22.23 -12.73
CA CYS A 363 -20.91 -22.83 -11.41
C CYS A 363 -21.84 -22.21 -10.37
N PHE A 364 -23.13 -22.57 -10.43
CA PHE A 364 -24.16 -21.90 -9.63
C PHE A 364 -24.11 -22.23 -8.12
N GLU A 365 -23.66 -23.44 -7.73
CA GLU A 365 -23.54 -23.80 -6.31
C GLU A 365 -22.43 -23.02 -5.62
N GLU A 366 -21.27 -22.89 -6.26
CA GLU A 366 -20.13 -22.12 -5.77
C GLU A 366 -20.45 -20.63 -5.71
N ALA A 367 -21.15 -20.10 -6.73
CA ALA A 367 -21.64 -18.72 -6.71
C ALA A 367 -22.57 -18.46 -5.52
N ARG A 368 -23.47 -19.39 -5.20
CA ARG A 368 -24.36 -19.29 -4.03
C ARG A 368 -23.55 -19.24 -2.72
N GLN A 369 -22.59 -20.15 -2.55
CA GLN A 369 -21.75 -20.21 -1.35
C GLN A 369 -20.94 -18.91 -1.13
N ASP A 370 -20.40 -18.32 -2.20
CA ASP A 370 -19.71 -17.04 -2.13
C ASP A 370 -20.65 -15.89 -1.77
N CYS A 371 -21.87 -15.88 -2.31
CA CYS A 371 -22.86 -14.86 -1.94
C CYS A 371 -23.34 -15.02 -0.49
N ASP A 372 -23.50 -16.24 0.00
CA ASP A 372 -23.83 -16.50 1.41
C ASP A 372 -22.71 -16.00 2.34
N SER A 373 -21.45 -16.22 1.95
CA SER A 373 -20.30 -15.72 2.70
C SER A 373 -20.24 -14.19 2.69
N ALA A 374 -20.53 -13.57 1.55
CA ALA A 374 -20.65 -12.12 1.44
C ALA A 374 -21.76 -11.55 2.34
N LEU A 375 -22.93 -12.18 2.39
CA LEU A 375 -24.06 -11.75 3.22
C LEU A 375 -23.84 -11.97 4.72
N LYS A 376 -23.01 -12.96 5.11
CA LYS A 376 -22.56 -13.09 6.51
C LYS A 376 -21.68 -11.92 6.94
N LEU A 377 -20.85 -11.39 6.04
CA LEU A 377 -19.99 -10.24 6.30
C LEU A 377 -20.76 -8.92 6.23
N GLU A 378 -21.57 -8.74 5.19
CA GLU A 378 -22.40 -7.57 4.96
C GLU A 378 -23.87 -7.97 4.69
N PRO A 379 -24.72 -8.03 5.73
CA PRO A 379 -26.10 -8.49 5.59
C PRO A 379 -26.98 -7.63 4.68
N THR A 380 -26.60 -6.39 4.43
CA THR A 380 -27.37 -5.43 3.61
C THR A 380 -26.80 -5.26 2.20
N ASN A 381 -25.93 -6.17 1.75
CA ASN A 381 -25.27 -6.05 0.46
C ASN A 381 -26.21 -6.45 -0.69
N LYS A 382 -26.82 -5.44 -1.34
CA LYS A 382 -27.72 -5.63 -2.49
C LYS A 382 -27.10 -6.41 -3.66
N LYS A 383 -25.80 -6.24 -3.93
CA LYS A 383 -25.11 -6.96 -5.01
C LYS A 383 -25.00 -8.45 -4.69
N ALA A 384 -24.81 -8.81 -3.42
CA ALA A 384 -24.74 -10.20 -3.00
C ALA A 384 -26.11 -10.90 -3.12
N PHE A 385 -27.20 -10.26 -2.67
CA PHE A 385 -28.56 -10.79 -2.87
C PHE A 385 -28.90 -10.99 -4.34
N TYR A 386 -28.66 -9.98 -5.19
CA TYR A 386 -28.94 -10.08 -6.62
C TYR A 386 -28.15 -11.23 -7.28
N ARG A 387 -26.86 -11.36 -6.98
CA ARG A 387 -26.01 -12.44 -7.51
C ARG A 387 -26.45 -13.82 -7.00
N ARG A 388 -26.88 -13.92 -5.74
CA ARG A 388 -27.43 -15.16 -5.17
C ARG A 388 -28.75 -15.55 -5.82
N ALA A 389 -29.63 -14.60 -6.10
CA ALA A 389 -30.87 -14.85 -6.83
C ALA A 389 -30.62 -15.40 -8.24
N LEU A 390 -29.63 -14.87 -8.96
CA LEU A 390 -29.21 -15.41 -10.27
C LEU A 390 -28.65 -16.83 -10.16
N ALA A 391 -27.90 -17.12 -9.10
CA ALA A 391 -27.42 -18.48 -8.82
C ALA A 391 -28.60 -19.44 -8.59
N PHE A 392 -29.58 -19.05 -7.77
CA PHE A 392 -30.78 -19.84 -7.52
C PHE A 392 -31.62 -20.06 -8.79
N LYS A 393 -31.75 -19.04 -9.65
CA LYS A 393 -32.38 -19.16 -10.97
C LYS A 393 -31.66 -20.23 -11.82
N GLY A 394 -30.33 -20.22 -11.84
CA GLY A 394 -29.52 -21.23 -12.52
C GLY A 394 -29.66 -22.65 -11.94
N LEU A 395 -29.88 -22.76 -10.63
CA LEU A 395 -30.19 -24.01 -9.92
C LEU A 395 -31.65 -24.46 -10.03
N GLN A 396 -32.51 -23.67 -10.69
CA GLN A 396 -33.95 -23.87 -10.80
C GLN A 396 -34.71 -23.79 -9.45
N ASP A 397 -34.10 -23.18 -8.43
CA ASP A 397 -34.78 -22.84 -7.19
C ASP A 397 -35.41 -21.45 -7.32
N TYR A 398 -36.54 -21.40 -8.01
CA TYR A 398 -37.23 -20.14 -8.33
C TYR A 398 -37.87 -19.48 -7.09
N LEU A 399 -38.15 -20.25 -6.03
CA LEU A 399 -38.72 -19.71 -4.79
C LEU A 399 -37.68 -18.91 -4.01
N SER A 400 -36.48 -19.47 -3.80
CA SER A 400 -35.40 -18.74 -3.13
C SER A 400 -34.92 -17.55 -3.98
N SER A 401 -34.90 -17.71 -5.30
CA SER A 401 -34.54 -16.64 -6.24
C SER A 401 -35.50 -15.44 -6.16
N SER A 402 -36.82 -15.66 -6.13
CA SER A 402 -37.79 -14.58 -6.04
C SER A 402 -37.74 -13.85 -4.69
N SER A 403 -37.50 -14.58 -3.59
CA SER A 403 -37.31 -13.99 -2.26
C SER A 403 -36.11 -13.04 -2.24
N ASP A 404 -34.96 -13.46 -2.76
CA ASP A 404 -33.75 -12.63 -2.80
C ASP A 404 -33.93 -11.39 -3.68
N LEU A 405 -34.64 -11.50 -4.81
CA LEU A 405 -34.93 -10.35 -5.68
C LEU A 405 -35.88 -9.36 -5.02
N GLN A 406 -36.86 -9.83 -4.24
CA GLN A 406 -37.72 -8.97 -3.44
C GLN A 406 -36.92 -8.22 -2.37
N GLU A 407 -35.96 -8.87 -1.70
CA GLU A 407 -35.04 -8.20 -0.77
C GLU A 407 -34.21 -7.10 -1.46
N VAL A 408 -33.73 -7.36 -2.69
CA VAL A 408 -33.03 -6.33 -3.48
C VAL A 408 -33.92 -5.11 -3.73
N LEU A 409 -35.19 -5.33 -4.11
CA LEU A 409 -36.15 -4.24 -4.37
C LEU A 409 -36.60 -3.53 -3.09
N GLN A 410 -36.62 -4.22 -1.94
CA GLN A 410 -36.85 -3.59 -0.64
C GLN A 410 -35.69 -2.67 -0.25
N LEU A 411 -34.45 -3.10 -0.51
CA LEU A 411 -33.25 -2.30 -0.24
C LEU A 411 -33.10 -1.13 -1.22
N ASP A 412 -33.44 -1.35 -2.50
CA ASP A 412 -33.35 -0.34 -3.57
C ASP A 412 -34.47 -0.54 -4.60
N PRO A 413 -35.58 0.22 -4.49
CA PRO A 413 -36.73 0.09 -5.39
C PRO A 413 -36.47 0.50 -6.84
N ASN A 414 -35.35 1.17 -7.13
CA ASN A 414 -35.06 1.71 -8.46
C ASN A 414 -34.23 0.76 -9.34
N VAL A 415 -33.98 -0.47 -8.88
CA VAL A 415 -33.22 -1.47 -9.64
C VAL A 415 -34.16 -2.18 -10.62
N HIS A 416 -34.39 -1.55 -11.77
CA HIS A 416 -35.24 -2.10 -12.84
C HIS A 416 -34.80 -3.50 -13.30
N GLU A 417 -33.50 -3.81 -13.24
CA GLU A 417 -32.98 -5.13 -13.58
C GLU A 417 -33.48 -6.20 -12.62
N ALA A 418 -33.57 -5.89 -11.32
CA ALA A 418 -34.10 -6.83 -10.33
C ALA A 418 -35.60 -7.06 -10.49
N GLU A 419 -36.34 -6.02 -10.90
CA GLU A 419 -37.76 -6.11 -11.21
C GLU A 419 -38.03 -7.01 -12.44
N GLN A 420 -37.29 -6.79 -13.52
CA GLN A 420 -37.37 -7.64 -14.72
C GLN A 420 -37.01 -9.09 -14.42
N GLU A 421 -35.91 -9.32 -13.70
CA GLU A 421 -35.50 -10.66 -13.31
C GLU A 421 -36.56 -11.34 -12.43
N LEU A 422 -37.21 -10.60 -11.52
CA LEU A 422 -38.28 -11.12 -10.69
C LEU A 422 -39.50 -11.55 -11.53
N GLU A 423 -39.89 -10.77 -12.53
CA GLU A 423 -40.95 -11.15 -13.47
C GLU A 423 -40.58 -12.44 -14.23
N THR A 424 -39.34 -12.57 -14.71
CA THR A 424 -38.90 -13.80 -15.39
C THR A 424 -38.92 -15.02 -14.47
N VAL A 425 -38.43 -14.89 -13.23
CA VAL A 425 -38.37 -15.98 -12.25
C VAL A 425 -39.76 -16.41 -11.82
N THR A 426 -40.69 -15.47 -11.63
CA THR A 426 -42.08 -15.78 -11.28
C THR A 426 -42.84 -16.46 -12.42
N GLY A 427 -42.56 -16.09 -13.67
CA GLY A 427 -43.06 -16.81 -14.86
C GLY A 427 -42.57 -18.25 -14.91
N LEU A 428 -41.26 -18.46 -14.72
CA LEU A 428 -40.64 -19.79 -14.68
C LEU A 428 -41.17 -20.66 -13.51
N LEU A 429 -41.37 -20.04 -12.34
CA LEU A 429 -41.97 -20.72 -11.19
C LEU A 429 -43.40 -21.19 -11.50
N ARG A 430 -44.24 -20.33 -12.09
CA ARG A 430 -45.60 -20.69 -12.49
C ARG A 430 -45.59 -21.85 -13.50
N GLN A 431 -44.70 -21.80 -14.48
CA GLN A 431 -44.57 -22.88 -15.47
C GLN A 431 -44.13 -24.19 -14.81
N SER A 432 -43.13 -24.15 -13.93
CA SER A 432 -42.65 -25.33 -13.20
C SER A 432 -43.75 -25.97 -12.33
N LEU A 433 -44.62 -25.16 -11.71
CA LEU A 433 -45.77 -25.65 -10.94
C LEU A 433 -46.83 -26.30 -11.84
N MET A 434 -47.10 -25.73 -13.02
CA MET A 434 -48.05 -26.30 -13.98
C MET A 434 -47.56 -27.63 -14.56
N ASP A 435 -46.27 -27.73 -14.88
CA ASP A 435 -45.65 -28.97 -15.37
C ASP A 435 -45.63 -30.06 -14.28
N GLY A 436 -45.38 -29.68 -13.02
CA GLY A 436 -45.47 -30.58 -11.88
C GLY A 436 -46.89 -31.11 -11.62
N ALA A 437 -47.93 -30.31 -11.86
CA ALA A 437 -49.32 -30.72 -11.71
C ALA A 437 -49.75 -31.76 -12.77
N GLN A 438 -49.23 -31.65 -14.00
CA GLN A 438 -49.53 -32.61 -15.08
C GLN A 438 -48.88 -34.00 -14.86
N LEU A 439 -47.84 -34.08 -14.03
CA LEU A 439 -47.11 -35.33 -13.72
C LEU A 439 -47.71 -36.13 -12.56
N THR A 440 -48.75 -35.63 -11.87
CA THR A 440 -49.46 -36.40 -10.85
C THR A 440 -50.46 -37.35 -11.53
N PRO A 441 -50.31 -38.69 -11.45
CA PRO A 441 -51.33 -39.58 -11.98
C PRO A 441 -52.59 -39.37 -11.15
N ARG A 442 -53.71 -39.06 -11.81
CA ARG A 442 -55.03 -39.23 -11.19
C ARG A 442 -55.11 -40.67 -10.68
N VAL A 443 -55.13 -40.84 -9.37
CA VAL A 443 -55.47 -42.12 -8.76
C VAL A 443 -56.91 -42.40 -9.15
N ASP A 444 -57.09 -43.23 -10.18
CA ASP A 444 -58.39 -43.73 -10.60
C ASP A 444 -58.99 -44.50 -9.41
N THR A 445 -59.97 -43.89 -8.75
CA THR A 445 -60.87 -44.56 -7.82
C THR A 445 -61.75 -45.52 -8.60
N GLN A 446 -61.21 -46.69 -8.98
CA GLN A 446 -62.01 -47.76 -9.57
C GLN A 446 -62.84 -48.47 -8.49
N ARG A 447 -64.16 -48.44 -8.74
CA ARG A 447 -65.13 -49.54 -8.58
C ARG A 447 -65.16 -50.26 -7.23
N THR A 448 -66.17 -49.90 -6.43
CA THR A 448 -66.81 -50.82 -5.49
C THR A 448 -67.45 -51.99 -6.24
N PRO A 449 -67.17 -53.25 -5.92
CA PRO A 449 -67.96 -54.37 -6.40
C PRO A 449 -69.27 -54.43 -5.61
N ARG A 450 -70.41 -54.40 -6.31
CA ARG A 450 -71.70 -54.80 -5.74
C ARG A 450 -71.67 -56.32 -5.52
N VAL A 451 -71.83 -56.73 -4.26
CA VAL A 451 -72.12 -58.11 -3.85
C VAL A 451 -73.62 -58.32 -3.87
#